data_AF-A0A8D0U4L5-F1
#
_entry.id   AF-A0A8D0U4L5-F1
#
_cell.length_a   1.000
_cell.length_b   1.000
_cell.length_c   1.000
_cell.angle_alpha   90.00
_cell.angle_beta   90.00
_cell.angle_gamma   90.00
#
_symmetry.space_group_name_H-M   'P 1'
#
loop_
_entity.id
_entity.type
_entity.pdbx_description
1 polymer ?
#
loop_
_entity_poly.entity_id
_entity_poly.type
_entity_poly.pdbx_seq_one_letter_code
_entity_poly.pdbx_strand_id
1 'polypeptide(L)'
;MPLMMSEEGFENDESDYHTLPRARTMQRKRGLQWFVCGGWKFLCTSCCDWLINICQRKRELKARTVWLGYPEKCEEKHPRNSIKNQKYNVFTFIPGVLYEQFKFFLNLYFLVVSCSQFVPALKIGYLYTYWAPLGFVLAVTIMREAVDEFRRFQRDKEVNSQLYSKLTIRGKVQVKSSDIQVGDLIIVEKNQRIPSDMVFLRTSEKAGSCFIRTDQLDGETDWKLKVAVSCTQRLPALGDLFSISAYVYAQKPQLDIHSFEGTFTREDSDPPIHESLSIENTLWASTVVASGTVIGVVIYTGKETRSVMNTSNPKNKVGLLDLELNQLTKALFLALVALSVVMVTLQGFVGPWYRNLFRFLLLFSYIIPISLRVNLDMGKAAYGWMIMKDENIPGTVVRTSTIPEELGRLVYLLTDKTPSFLFLFFQNLISTSQQLEFLLRMSPRRLTAAVKRSSYSGTLSTRMKVY
;
A
#
# COMPACT_ATOMS: atom_id res chain seq x y z
N MET A 1 -31.98 -28.65 27.53
CA MET A 1 -31.97 -29.48 26.32
C MET A 1 -31.45 -28.61 25.17
N PRO A 2 -30.20 -28.80 24.72
CA PRO A 2 -29.70 -28.17 23.52
C PRO A 2 -30.14 -28.99 22.30
N LEU A 3 -30.75 -28.32 21.32
CA LEU A 3 -31.12 -28.92 20.03
C LEU A 3 -29.84 -29.18 19.23
N MET A 4 -29.46 -30.46 19.13
CA MET A 4 -28.52 -30.95 18.13
C MET A 4 -29.15 -30.81 16.75
N MET A 5 -28.51 -30.03 15.88
CA MET A 5 -28.76 -30.07 14.44
C MET A 5 -27.86 -31.15 13.82
N SER A 6 -28.46 -31.98 13.00
CA SER A 6 -27.93 -33.17 12.36
C SER A 6 -26.71 -32.88 11.47
N GLU A 7 -25.68 -33.71 11.64
CA GLU A 7 -24.58 -33.89 10.67
C GLU A 7 -25.13 -34.59 9.42
N GLU A 8 -25.56 -33.80 8.43
CA GLU A 8 -25.64 -34.29 7.05
C GLU A 8 -24.48 -33.67 6.27
N GLY A 9 -23.67 -34.56 5.71
CA GLY A 9 -22.34 -34.29 5.19
C GLY A 9 -22.33 -33.28 4.06
N PHE A 10 -21.48 -32.27 4.21
CA PHE A 10 -20.79 -31.68 3.07
C PHE A 10 -19.66 -32.64 2.69
N GLU A 11 -19.95 -33.59 1.81
CA GLU A 11 -18.90 -34.21 1.01
C GLU A 11 -18.24 -33.08 0.19
N ASN A 12 -17.01 -32.73 0.58
CA ASN A 12 -16.15 -31.85 -0.20
C ASN A 12 -15.78 -32.60 -1.49
N ASP A 13 -16.57 -32.37 -2.53
CA ASP A 13 -16.18 -32.76 -3.88
C ASP A 13 -14.92 -31.94 -4.25
N GLU A 14 -13.76 -32.59 -4.22
CA GLU A 14 -12.46 -32.06 -4.68
C GLU A 14 -12.47 -31.59 -6.15
N SER A 15 -13.58 -31.81 -6.86
CA SER A 15 -13.78 -31.44 -8.26
C SER A 15 -14.10 -29.96 -8.50
N ASP A 16 -14.60 -29.21 -7.50
CA ASP A 16 -14.94 -27.79 -7.65
C ASP A 16 -13.74 -26.82 -7.50
N TYR A 17 -12.61 -27.29 -7.00
CA TYR A 17 -11.35 -26.51 -7.01
C TYR A 17 -10.72 -26.45 -8.42
N HIS A 18 -11.17 -27.30 -9.35
CA HIS A 18 -10.63 -27.38 -10.71
C HIS A 18 -11.27 -26.40 -11.71
N THR A 19 -12.32 -25.67 -11.33
CA THR A 19 -13.00 -24.65 -12.16
C THR A 19 -12.64 -23.22 -11.77
N LEU A 20 -11.51 -23.01 -11.08
CA LEU A 20 -10.83 -21.72 -11.16
C LEU A 20 -10.41 -21.50 -12.62
N PRO A 21 -10.64 -20.32 -13.22
CA PRO A 21 -9.99 -19.98 -14.47
C PRO A 21 -8.48 -19.92 -14.17
N ARG A 22 -7.80 -21.06 -14.35
CA ARG A 22 -6.34 -21.16 -14.34
C ARG A 22 -5.85 -19.98 -15.14
N ALA A 23 -5.15 -19.08 -14.45
CA ALA A 23 -4.35 -18.03 -15.07
C ALA A 23 -3.73 -18.62 -16.34
N ARG A 24 -4.11 -18.07 -17.50
CA ARG A 24 -3.71 -18.57 -18.82
C ARG A 24 -2.25 -18.95 -18.74
N THR A 25 -2.01 -20.25 -18.75
CA THR A 25 -0.70 -20.84 -18.84
C THR A 25 -0.08 -20.23 -20.07
N MET A 26 1.13 -19.67 -19.91
CA MET A 26 1.88 -19.04 -20.98
C MET A 26 2.24 -20.12 -22.01
N GLN A 27 1.29 -20.45 -22.90
CA GLN A 27 1.55 -21.20 -24.09
C GLN A 27 2.54 -20.37 -24.90
N ARG A 28 3.77 -20.88 -24.98
CA ARG A 28 4.87 -20.34 -25.75
C ARG A 28 4.50 -20.43 -27.23
N LYS A 29 3.66 -19.50 -27.72
CA LYS A 29 3.36 -19.34 -29.13
C LYS A 29 4.63 -18.83 -29.82
N ARG A 30 5.36 -19.76 -30.44
CA ARG A 30 6.41 -19.45 -31.41
C ARG A 30 5.73 -18.81 -32.63
N GLY A 31 6.11 -17.58 -32.94
CA GLY A 31 5.59 -16.81 -34.07
C GLY A 31 5.58 -15.32 -33.79
N LEU A 32 5.49 -14.51 -34.85
CA LEU A 32 5.59 -13.04 -34.97
C LEU A 32 5.01 -12.21 -33.80
N GLN A 33 4.03 -12.74 -33.07
CA GLN A 33 3.42 -12.16 -31.86
C GLN A 33 4.41 -11.98 -30.68
N TRP A 34 5.46 -12.80 -30.58
CA TRP A 34 6.53 -12.63 -29.57
C TRP A 34 7.38 -11.38 -29.82
N PHE A 35 7.63 -11.06 -31.10
CA PHE A 35 8.34 -9.84 -31.50
C PHE A 35 7.50 -8.58 -31.26
N VAL A 36 6.19 -8.63 -31.55
CA VAL A 36 5.27 -7.48 -31.38
C VAL A 36 4.92 -7.21 -29.91
N CYS A 37 4.86 -8.24 -29.06
CA CYS A 37 4.37 -8.08 -27.67
C CYS A 37 5.45 -8.22 -26.58
N GLY A 38 6.57 -8.88 -26.85
CA GLY A 38 7.58 -9.25 -25.83
C GLY A 38 8.98 -8.65 -26.03
N GLY A 39 9.43 -8.46 -27.28
CA GLY A 39 10.82 -8.04 -27.57
C GLY A 39 11.21 -6.67 -26.99
N TRP A 40 10.28 -5.72 -26.98
CA TRP A 40 10.55 -4.35 -26.51
C TRP A 40 10.61 -4.23 -24.97
N LYS A 41 9.90 -5.11 -24.25
CA LYS A 41 10.01 -5.16 -22.78
C LYS A 41 11.42 -5.57 -22.38
N PHE A 42 12.03 -6.52 -23.08
CA PHE A 42 13.32 -7.11 -22.71
C PHE A 42 14.49 -6.12 -22.82
N LEU A 43 14.51 -5.27 -23.87
CA LEU A 43 15.59 -4.30 -24.09
C LEU A 43 15.59 -3.13 -23.08
N CYS A 44 14.41 -2.65 -22.67
CA CYS A 44 14.31 -1.52 -21.75
C CYS A 44 14.36 -1.93 -20.27
N THR A 45 13.86 -3.12 -19.93
CA THR A 45 13.90 -3.63 -18.54
C THR A 45 15.27 -4.18 -18.17
N SER A 46 15.98 -4.87 -19.09
CA SER A 46 17.25 -5.52 -18.74
C SER A 46 18.38 -4.55 -18.40
N CYS A 47 18.38 -3.33 -18.95
CA CYS A 47 19.42 -2.33 -18.66
C CYS A 47 19.14 -1.56 -17.35
N CYS A 48 17.86 -1.28 -17.08
CA CYS A 48 17.44 -0.58 -15.86
C CYS A 48 17.41 -1.50 -14.63
N ASP A 49 16.96 -2.75 -14.77
CA ASP A 49 16.94 -3.72 -13.67
C ASP A 49 18.35 -4.11 -13.23
N TRP A 50 19.32 -4.12 -14.16
CA TRP A 50 20.73 -4.32 -13.85
C TRP A 50 21.32 -3.15 -13.04
N LEU A 51 21.03 -1.90 -13.42
CA LEU A 51 21.46 -0.71 -12.67
C LEU A 51 20.78 -0.60 -11.29
N ILE A 52 19.54 -1.04 -11.15
CA ILE A 52 18.81 -1.01 -9.87
C ILE A 52 19.31 -2.11 -8.93
N ASN A 53 19.60 -3.30 -9.44
CA ASN A 53 20.10 -4.42 -8.63
C ASN A 53 21.53 -4.21 -8.10
N ILE A 54 22.37 -3.45 -8.81
CA ILE A 54 23.72 -3.11 -8.33
C ILE A 54 23.67 -2.09 -7.18
N CYS A 55 22.65 -1.21 -7.15
CA CYS A 55 22.53 -0.15 -6.14
C CYS A 55 21.77 -0.56 -4.87
N GLN A 56 21.01 -1.66 -4.86
CA GLN A 56 20.24 -2.10 -3.69
C GLN A 56 20.84 -3.34 -3.03
N ARG A 57 21.93 -3.16 -2.26
CA ARG A 57 22.33 -4.14 -1.25
C ARG A 57 21.22 -4.22 -0.20
N LYS A 58 20.49 -5.34 -0.15
CA LYS A 58 19.52 -5.61 0.92
C LYS A 58 20.27 -5.63 2.26
N ARG A 59 19.82 -4.82 3.21
CA ARG A 59 20.42 -4.73 4.55
C ARG A 59 20.14 -6.03 5.30
N GLU A 60 21.18 -6.71 5.76
CA GLU A 60 21.02 -7.90 6.60
C GLU A 60 20.53 -7.52 8.00
N LEU A 61 19.50 -8.20 8.47
CA LEU A 61 18.90 -7.99 9.78
C LEU A 61 19.67 -8.81 10.83
N LYS A 62 20.22 -8.14 11.84
CA LYS A 62 20.99 -8.75 12.93
C LYS A 62 20.21 -8.72 14.25
N ALA A 63 20.50 -9.69 15.11
CA ALA A 63 20.12 -9.65 16.52
C ALA A 63 20.88 -8.52 17.22
N ARG A 64 20.31 -7.96 18.28
CA ARG A 64 20.90 -6.78 18.95
C ARG A 64 20.71 -6.82 20.45
N THR A 65 21.62 -6.16 21.15
CA THR A 65 21.55 -5.93 22.59
C THR A 65 21.28 -4.45 22.84
N VAL A 66 20.19 -4.16 23.56
CA VAL A 66 19.76 -2.80 23.89
C VAL A 66 19.97 -2.56 25.37
N TRP A 67 20.86 -1.62 25.72
CA TRP A 67 21.15 -1.26 27.10
C TRP A 67 20.11 -0.28 27.64
N LEU A 68 19.63 -0.50 28.87
CA LEU A 68 18.79 0.46 29.57
C LEU A 68 19.66 1.57 30.18
N GLY A 69 19.24 2.83 30.06
CA GLY A 69 19.90 3.97 30.71
C GLY A 69 21.22 4.45 30.10
N TYR A 70 21.88 3.63 29.27
CA TYR A 70 23.17 3.94 28.64
C TYR A 70 23.07 3.97 27.10
N PRO A 71 22.56 5.07 26.50
CA PRO A 71 22.45 5.18 25.05
C PRO A 71 23.81 5.19 24.33
N GLU A 72 24.90 5.51 25.04
CA GLU A 72 26.26 5.59 24.50
C GLU A 72 26.89 4.22 24.19
N LYS A 73 26.40 3.13 24.80
CA LYS A 73 26.87 1.76 24.53
C LYS A 73 26.22 1.13 23.29
N CYS A 74 25.27 1.81 22.64
CA CYS A 74 24.66 1.34 21.39
C CYS A 74 25.56 1.71 20.20
N GLU A 75 26.55 0.85 19.89
CA GLU A 75 27.45 1.06 18.75
C GLU A 75 26.75 0.96 17.37
N GLU A 76 25.60 0.29 17.29
CA GLU A 76 24.90 0.04 16.04
C GLU A 76 23.93 1.18 15.64
N LYS A 77 24.11 1.71 14.42
CA LYS A 77 23.18 2.70 13.85
C LYS A 77 21.89 2.04 13.37
N HIS A 78 20.83 2.20 14.14
CA HIS A 78 19.48 1.73 13.79
C HIS A 78 18.74 2.69 12.84
N PRO A 79 17.75 2.19 12.05
CA PRO A 79 16.93 3.07 11.22
C PRO A 79 16.10 4.03 12.07
N ARG A 80 15.86 5.24 11.56
CA ARG A 80 14.98 6.22 12.20
C ARG A 80 13.54 5.72 12.24
N ASN A 81 12.79 6.09 13.28
CA ASN A 81 11.37 5.75 13.43
C ASN A 81 10.43 6.60 12.55
N SER A 82 10.81 6.81 11.28
CA SER A 82 10.01 7.55 10.31
C SER A 82 9.32 6.58 9.35
N ILE A 83 7.99 6.65 9.28
CA ILE A 83 7.21 5.94 8.27
C ILE A 83 7.24 6.74 6.98
N LYS A 84 7.60 6.08 5.86
CA LYS A 84 7.65 6.68 4.53
C LYS A 84 6.90 5.79 3.55
N ASN A 85 5.68 6.19 3.20
CA ASN A 85 4.82 5.51 2.22
C ASN A 85 4.87 6.19 0.84
N GLN A 86 5.74 7.17 0.67
CA GLN A 86 6.02 7.81 -0.61
C GLN A 86 6.63 6.81 -1.60
N LYS A 87 6.13 6.83 -2.83
CA LYS A 87 6.69 6.09 -3.97
C LYS A 87 7.97 6.74 -4.49
N TYR A 88 8.01 8.06 -4.51
CA TYR A 88 9.08 8.82 -5.14
C TYR A 88 9.70 9.83 -4.17
N ASN A 89 11.01 10.05 -4.30
CA ASN A 89 11.68 11.21 -3.74
C ASN A 89 11.51 12.42 -4.68
N VAL A 90 11.71 13.64 -4.18
CA VAL A 90 11.59 14.88 -4.96
C VAL A 90 12.42 14.84 -6.26
N PHE A 91 13.65 14.30 -6.20
CA PHE A 91 14.52 14.16 -7.36
C PHE A 91 14.17 12.97 -8.27
N THR A 92 13.68 11.87 -7.72
CA THR A 92 13.31 10.67 -8.50
C THR A 92 11.89 10.74 -9.05
N PHE A 93 11.11 11.76 -8.66
CA PHE A 93 9.71 11.94 -9.05
C PHE A 93 9.58 12.11 -10.56
N ILE A 94 10.24 13.11 -11.15
CA ILE A 94 10.11 13.38 -12.58
C ILE A 94 10.61 12.21 -13.44
N PRO A 95 11.84 11.67 -13.25
CA PRO A 95 12.32 10.56 -14.06
C PRO A 95 11.49 9.28 -13.85
N GLY A 96 11.05 9.00 -12.61
CA GLY A 96 10.25 7.83 -12.29
C GLY A 96 8.86 7.88 -12.91
N VAL A 97 8.18 9.04 -12.85
CA VAL A 97 6.86 9.22 -13.46
C VAL A 97 6.96 9.17 -14.97
N LEU A 98 7.96 9.81 -15.58
CA LEU A 98 8.16 9.74 -17.04
C LEU A 98 8.43 8.31 -17.51
N TYR A 99 9.26 7.55 -16.79
CA TYR A 99 9.51 6.15 -17.11
C TYR A 99 8.22 5.32 -17.08
N GLU A 100 7.39 5.48 -16.05
CA GLU A 100 6.12 4.75 -15.95
C GLU A 100 5.10 5.19 -17.01
N GLN A 101 5.11 6.45 -17.44
CA GLN A 101 4.29 6.87 -18.57
C GLN A 101 4.79 6.28 -19.90
N PHE A 102 6.10 6.34 -20.20
CA PHE A 102 6.65 5.84 -21.47
C PHE A 102 6.79 4.32 -21.56
N LYS A 103 6.64 3.61 -20.44
CA LYS A 103 6.49 2.15 -20.43
C LYS A 103 5.26 1.68 -21.23
N PHE A 104 4.24 2.52 -21.37
CA PHE A 104 3.08 2.24 -22.22
C PHE A 104 3.40 2.55 -23.68
N PHE A 105 3.03 1.63 -24.58
CA PHE A 105 3.30 1.74 -26.02
C PHE A 105 2.62 2.98 -26.63
N LEU A 106 1.42 3.32 -26.17
CA LEU A 106 0.69 4.51 -26.61
C LEU A 106 1.49 5.80 -26.42
N ASN A 107 2.08 6.01 -25.23
CA ASN A 107 2.86 7.20 -24.92
C ASN A 107 4.20 7.22 -25.68
N LEU A 108 4.85 6.06 -25.81
CA LEU A 108 6.07 5.91 -26.60
C LEU A 108 5.82 6.19 -28.08
N TYR A 109 4.69 5.74 -28.63
CA TYR A 109 4.30 6.00 -30.02
C TYR A 109 4.20 7.50 -30.30
N PHE A 110 3.51 8.26 -29.45
CA PHE A 110 3.42 9.72 -29.62
C PHE A 110 4.78 10.42 -29.47
N LEU A 111 5.66 9.92 -28.59
CA LEU A 111 7.02 10.42 -28.48
C LEU A 111 7.80 10.22 -29.79
N VAL A 112 7.74 9.03 -30.37
CA VAL A 112 8.42 8.72 -31.65
C VAL A 112 7.86 9.57 -32.79
N VAL A 113 6.54 9.74 -32.87
CA VAL A 113 5.90 10.61 -33.87
C VAL A 113 6.36 12.06 -33.70
N SER A 114 6.39 12.59 -32.48
CA SER A 114 6.87 13.96 -32.22
C SER A 114 8.36 14.16 -32.49
N CYS A 115 9.20 13.18 -32.14
CA CYS A 115 10.64 13.20 -32.44
C CYS A 115 10.92 13.11 -33.94
N SER A 116 10.12 12.36 -34.71
CA SER A 116 10.30 12.23 -36.16
C SER A 116 10.16 13.57 -36.90
N GLN A 117 9.41 14.53 -36.35
CA GLN A 117 9.21 15.85 -36.96
C GLN A 117 10.46 16.73 -36.93
N PHE A 118 11.47 16.40 -36.11
CA PHE A 118 12.77 17.07 -36.16
C PHE A 118 13.54 16.78 -37.46
N VAL A 119 13.23 15.66 -38.13
CA VAL A 119 13.86 15.30 -39.40
C VAL A 119 13.16 16.07 -40.53
N PRO A 120 13.83 17.03 -41.19
CA PRO A 120 13.18 17.86 -42.21
C PRO A 120 12.59 17.05 -43.38
N ALA A 121 13.19 15.89 -43.69
CA ALA A 121 12.72 14.99 -44.74
C ALA A 121 11.39 14.26 -44.41
N LEU A 122 11.00 14.19 -43.12
CA LEU A 122 9.79 13.52 -42.64
C LEU A 122 8.75 14.51 -42.09
N LYS A 123 9.06 15.82 -42.13
CA LYS A 123 8.23 16.87 -41.56
C LYS A 123 6.95 17.04 -42.39
N ILE A 124 5.79 16.82 -41.76
CA ILE A 124 4.47 17.01 -42.40
C ILE A 124 3.86 18.35 -42.00
N GLY A 125 4.14 18.82 -40.78
CA GLY A 125 3.58 20.05 -40.24
C GLY A 125 4.54 20.81 -39.33
N TYR A 126 4.00 21.73 -38.55
CA TYR A 126 4.78 22.50 -37.58
C TYR A 126 5.13 21.67 -36.34
N LEU A 127 6.31 21.87 -35.76
CA LEU A 127 6.77 21.10 -34.59
C LEU A 127 5.81 21.23 -33.39
N TYR A 128 5.24 22.42 -33.18
CA TYR A 128 4.37 22.68 -32.04
C TYR A 128 3.07 21.86 -32.08
N THR A 129 2.56 21.49 -33.25
CA THR A 129 1.29 20.74 -33.36
C THR A 129 1.40 19.30 -32.86
N TYR A 130 2.63 18.77 -32.75
CA TYR A 130 2.90 17.43 -32.23
C TYR A 130 3.41 17.46 -30.79
N TRP A 131 4.31 18.41 -30.48
CA TRP A 131 4.88 18.55 -29.14
C TRP A 131 3.91 19.17 -28.13
N ALA A 132 3.04 20.10 -28.54
CA ALA A 132 2.12 20.74 -27.60
C ALA A 132 1.07 19.76 -27.03
N PRO A 133 0.38 18.92 -27.83
CA PRO A 133 -0.55 17.92 -27.29
C PRO A 133 0.15 16.89 -26.38
N LEU A 134 1.32 16.40 -26.78
CA LEU A 134 2.12 15.47 -25.97
C LEU A 134 2.56 16.09 -24.64
N GLY A 135 3.07 17.32 -24.69
CA GLY A 135 3.48 18.08 -23.51
C GLY A 135 2.31 18.33 -22.56
N PHE A 136 1.12 18.65 -23.08
CA PHE A 136 -0.09 18.82 -22.29
C PHE A 136 -0.50 17.52 -21.58
N VAL A 137 -0.55 16.39 -22.29
CA VAL A 137 -0.86 15.07 -21.70
C VAL A 137 0.12 14.76 -20.56
N LEU A 138 1.42 14.89 -20.83
CA LEU A 138 2.46 14.61 -19.84
C LEU A 138 2.33 15.56 -18.63
N ALA A 139 2.09 16.85 -18.85
CA ALA A 139 1.90 17.81 -17.77
C ALA A 139 0.71 17.45 -16.86
N VAL A 140 -0.45 17.11 -17.45
CA VAL A 140 -1.64 16.70 -16.68
C VAL A 140 -1.36 15.43 -15.87
N THR A 141 -0.69 14.42 -16.46
CA THR A 141 -0.36 13.18 -15.75
C THR A 141 0.63 13.39 -14.60
N ILE A 142 1.67 14.20 -14.82
CA ILE A 142 2.67 14.55 -13.80
C ILE A 142 2.00 15.34 -12.66
N MET A 143 1.17 16.33 -13.00
CA MET A 143 0.44 17.12 -12.00
C MET A 143 -0.48 16.25 -11.15
N ARG A 144 -1.23 15.32 -11.77
CA ARG A 144 -2.08 14.37 -11.05
C ARG A 144 -1.28 13.49 -10.08
N GLU A 145 -0.20 12.85 -10.54
CA GLU A 145 0.63 12.01 -9.67
C GLU A 145 1.29 12.84 -8.54
N ALA A 146 1.65 14.10 -8.82
CA ALA A 146 2.20 15.02 -7.80
C ALA A 146 1.18 15.30 -6.69
N VAL A 147 -0.08 15.54 -7.04
CA VAL A 147 -1.16 15.75 -6.06
C VAL A 147 -1.38 14.51 -5.19
N ASP A 148 -1.41 13.32 -5.80
CA ASP A 148 -1.57 12.06 -5.05
C ASP A 148 -0.38 11.81 -4.10
N GLU A 149 0.84 12.10 -4.55
CA GLU A 149 2.05 11.94 -3.75
C GLU A 149 2.15 12.97 -2.62
N PHE A 150 1.72 14.22 -2.85
CA PHE A 150 1.65 15.25 -1.82
C PHE A 150 0.63 14.90 -0.72
N ARG A 151 -0.53 14.36 -1.10
CA ARG A 151 -1.53 13.86 -0.12
C ARG A 151 -0.99 12.70 0.71
N ARG A 152 -0.15 11.82 0.15
CA ARG A 152 0.56 10.79 0.93
C ARG A 152 1.56 11.40 1.89
N PHE A 153 2.35 12.37 1.43
CA PHE A 153 3.30 13.08 2.28
C PHE A 153 2.65 13.73 3.49
N GLN A 154 1.50 14.39 3.31
CA GLN A 154 0.79 15.03 4.43
C GLN A 154 0.38 14.01 5.50
N ARG A 155 -0.16 12.85 5.09
CA ARG A 155 -0.54 11.77 6.02
C ARG A 155 0.67 11.17 6.74
N ASP A 156 1.75 10.95 6.03
CA ASP A 156 2.99 10.46 6.63
C ASP A 156 3.56 11.49 7.63
N LYS A 157 3.49 12.78 7.29
CA LYS A 157 3.93 13.87 8.18
C LYS A 157 3.09 13.91 9.46
N GLU A 158 1.77 13.77 9.34
CA GLU A 158 0.85 13.74 10.49
C GLU A 158 1.22 12.61 11.46
N VAL A 159 1.40 11.38 10.95
CA VAL A 159 1.79 10.21 11.75
C VAL A 159 3.18 10.38 12.37
N ASN A 160 4.16 10.86 11.61
CA ASN A 160 5.52 11.08 12.10
C ASN A 160 5.63 12.22 13.13
N SER A 161 4.69 13.17 13.10
CA SER A 161 4.65 14.32 14.01
C SER A 161 3.90 14.07 15.32
N GLN A 162 3.28 12.89 15.49
CA GLN A 162 2.61 12.53 16.74
C GLN A 162 3.57 12.61 17.93
N LEU A 163 3.10 13.17 19.03
CA LEU A 163 3.90 13.39 20.24
C LEU A 163 3.79 12.19 21.18
N TYR A 164 4.94 11.78 21.71
CA TYR A 164 5.11 10.70 22.66
C TYR A 164 5.96 11.18 23.83
N SER A 165 5.71 10.60 25.00
CA SER A 165 6.44 10.94 26.20
C SER A 165 7.64 10.03 26.38
N LYS A 166 8.85 10.58 26.24
CA LYS A 166 10.11 9.90 26.52
C LYS A 166 10.50 10.13 27.98
N LEU A 167 10.85 9.05 28.65
CA LEU A 167 11.41 9.10 30.00
C LEU A 167 12.92 9.36 29.88
N THR A 168 13.40 10.39 30.57
CA THR A 168 14.84 10.76 30.67
C THR A 168 15.23 10.86 32.14
N ILE A 169 16.52 10.79 32.45
CA ILE A 169 17.08 10.97 33.82
C ILE A 169 16.58 12.27 34.48
N ARG A 170 16.36 13.33 33.67
CA ARG A 170 15.86 14.64 34.12
C ARG A 170 14.34 14.75 34.19
N GLY A 171 13.59 13.71 33.83
CA GLY A 171 12.12 13.68 33.83
C GLY A 171 11.47 13.29 32.49
N LYS A 172 10.16 13.53 32.39
CA LYS A 172 9.32 13.25 31.20
C LYS A 172 9.51 14.35 30.16
N VAL A 173 9.94 14.01 28.95
CA VAL A 173 10.15 14.92 27.82
C VAL A 173 9.24 14.51 26.66
N GLN A 174 8.59 15.46 25.99
CA GLN A 174 7.78 15.18 24.80
C GLN A 174 8.68 15.11 23.56
N VAL A 175 8.54 14.05 22.78
CA VAL A 175 9.34 13.75 21.59
C VAL A 175 8.41 13.35 20.45
N LYS A 176 8.76 13.69 19.20
CA LYS A 176 8.00 13.26 18.02
C LYS A 176 8.23 11.79 17.74
N SER A 177 7.22 11.13 17.15
CA SER A 177 7.32 9.73 16.73
C SER A 177 8.56 9.45 15.87
N SER A 178 8.90 10.36 14.95
CA SER A 178 10.08 10.25 14.08
C SER A 178 11.43 10.26 14.80
N ASP A 179 11.48 10.87 15.98
CA ASP A 179 12.71 11.16 16.71
C ASP A 179 13.01 10.08 17.77
N ILE A 180 12.10 9.11 17.94
CA ILE A 180 12.27 7.95 18.82
C ILE A 180 13.39 7.04 18.27
N GLN A 181 14.29 6.65 19.17
CA GLN A 181 15.42 5.78 18.86
C GLN A 181 15.38 4.48 19.67
N VAL A 182 16.14 3.48 19.22
CA VAL A 182 16.31 2.21 19.94
C VAL A 182 17.00 2.49 21.27
N GLY A 183 16.52 1.87 22.35
CA GLY A 183 16.96 2.12 23.73
C GLY A 183 16.20 3.23 24.45
N ASP A 184 15.37 4.01 23.74
CA ASP A 184 14.53 5.01 24.39
C ASP A 184 13.45 4.35 25.25
N LEU A 185 13.24 4.92 26.44
CA LEU A 185 12.16 4.57 27.32
C LEU A 185 10.95 5.45 27.00
N ILE A 186 9.89 4.83 26.50
CA ILE A 186 8.67 5.54 26.10
C ILE A 186 7.53 5.22 27.05
N ILE A 187 6.84 6.26 27.49
CA ILE A 187 5.61 6.19 28.26
C ILE A 187 4.44 6.35 27.29
N VAL A 188 3.58 5.35 27.27
CA VAL A 188 2.35 5.33 26.48
C VAL A 188 1.16 5.35 27.41
N GLU A 189 0.23 6.28 27.17
CA GLU A 189 -0.97 6.47 27.97
C GLU A 189 -2.14 5.61 27.42
N LYS A 190 -3.20 5.49 28.22
CA LYS A 190 -4.42 4.77 27.81
C LYS A 190 -4.99 5.35 26.52
N ASN A 191 -5.47 4.48 25.63
CA ASN A 191 -6.00 4.79 24.30
C ASN A 191 -4.99 5.41 23.32
N GLN A 192 -3.71 5.42 23.66
CA GLN A 192 -2.65 5.85 22.74
C GLN A 192 -2.09 4.63 21.97
N ARG A 193 -1.66 4.87 20.73
CA ARG A 193 -1.01 3.85 19.90
C ARG A 193 0.46 3.72 20.29
N ILE A 194 0.98 2.52 20.17
CA ILE A 194 2.38 2.24 20.43
C ILE A 194 3.21 2.72 19.22
N PRO A 195 4.24 3.58 19.41
CA PRO A 195 4.95 4.22 18.30
C PRO A 195 5.94 3.29 17.58
N SER A 196 6.44 2.27 18.28
CA SER A 196 7.52 1.40 17.83
C SER A 196 7.47 0.08 18.59
N ASP A 197 8.13 -0.97 18.09
CA ASP A 197 8.17 -2.25 18.80
C ASP A 197 9.04 -2.11 20.06
N MET A 198 8.45 -2.41 21.22
CA MET A 198 9.07 -2.23 22.53
C MET A 198 8.85 -3.42 23.45
N VAL A 199 9.77 -3.62 24.41
CA VAL A 199 9.57 -4.56 25.52
C VAL A 199 8.93 -3.85 26.69
N PHE A 200 7.94 -4.50 27.29
CA PHE A 200 7.14 -3.99 28.37
C PHE A 200 7.89 -4.10 29.71
N LEU A 201 8.30 -2.95 30.27
CA LEU A 201 9.12 -2.92 31.48
C LEU A 201 8.30 -2.66 32.73
N ARG A 202 7.34 -1.74 32.67
CA ARG A 202 6.59 -1.33 33.86
C ARG A 202 5.23 -0.77 33.50
N THR A 203 4.26 -0.96 34.38
CA THR A 203 2.95 -0.30 34.31
C THR A 203 2.56 0.37 35.61
N SER A 204 1.60 1.28 35.55
CA SER A 204 0.92 1.86 36.71
C SER A 204 0.18 0.82 37.56
N GLU A 205 -0.21 -0.32 36.97
CA GLU A 205 -0.99 -1.34 37.66
C GLU A 205 -0.11 -2.26 38.54
N LYS A 206 -0.53 -2.52 39.78
CA LYS A 206 0.29 -3.31 40.74
C LYS A 206 0.53 -4.75 40.27
N ALA A 207 -0.40 -5.32 39.50
CA ALA A 207 -0.29 -6.67 38.95
C ALA A 207 0.79 -6.81 37.87
N GLY A 208 1.31 -5.70 37.32
CA GLY A 208 2.30 -5.76 36.23
C GLY A 208 1.69 -6.17 34.88
N SER A 209 0.38 -6.28 34.77
CA SER A 209 -0.34 -6.65 33.56
C SER A 209 -0.95 -5.43 32.86
N CYS A 210 -0.99 -5.45 31.53
CA CYS A 210 -1.70 -4.47 30.71
C CYS A 210 -2.44 -5.17 29.59
N PHE A 211 -3.61 -4.65 29.23
CA PHE A 211 -4.35 -5.10 28.06
C PHE A 211 -4.01 -4.23 26.85
N ILE A 212 -3.74 -4.86 25.71
CA ILE A 212 -3.57 -4.18 24.43
C ILE A 212 -4.60 -4.68 23.42
N ARG A 213 -4.94 -3.84 22.46
CA ARG A 213 -5.75 -4.21 21.30
C ARG A 213 -4.89 -4.28 20.05
N THR A 214 -5.04 -5.36 19.30
CA THR A 214 -4.25 -5.66 18.09
C THR A 214 -5.05 -5.52 16.79
N ASP A 215 -6.17 -4.80 16.82
CA ASP A 215 -7.13 -4.64 15.72
C ASP A 215 -6.52 -4.23 14.36
N GLN A 216 -5.39 -3.51 14.37
CA GLN A 216 -4.71 -3.08 13.14
C GLN A 216 -3.66 -4.07 12.62
N LEU A 217 -3.23 -5.04 13.43
CA LEU A 217 -2.14 -5.95 13.12
C LEU A 217 -2.67 -7.30 12.59
N ASP A 218 -3.64 -7.88 13.29
CA ASP A 218 -4.23 -9.20 13.00
C ASP A 218 -5.75 -9.18 12.83
N GLY A 219 -6.40 -8.03 13.02
CA GLY A 219 -7.86 -7.90 12.91
C GLY A 219 -8.62 -8.42 14.14
N GLU A 220 -7.92 -8.90 15.17
CA GLU A 220 -8.56 -9.35 16.40
C GLU A 220 -9.01 -8.16 17.25
N THR A 221 -10.26 -8.20 17.73
CA THR A 221 -10.82 -7.18 18.62
C THR A 221 -10.59 -7.48 20.10
N ASP A 222 -10.17 -8.70 20.41
CA ASP A 222 -10.00 -9.16 21.77
C ASP A 222 -8.80 -8.48 22.43
N TRP A 223 -8.96 -8.25 23.73
CA TRP A 223 -7.90 -7.69 24.54
C TRP A 223 -6.84 -8.75 24.79
N LYS A 224 -5.61 -8.48 24.35
CA LYS A 224 -4.46 -9.35 24.64
C LYS A 224 -3.79 -8.88 25.91
N LEU A 225 -3.66 -9.81 26.86
CA LEU A 225 -2.90 -9.58 28.09
C LEU A 225 -1.41 -9.52 27.76
N LYS A 226 -0.73 -8.51 28.31
CA LYS A 226 0.72 -8.32 28.26
C LYS A 226 1.23 -8.17 29.67
N VAL A 227 2.41 -8.73 29.95
CA VAL A 227 2.99 -8.78 31.30
C VAL A 227 4.34 -8.09 31.28
N ALA A 228 4.54 -7.17 32.22
CA ALA A 228 5.80 -6.45 32.38
C ALA A 228 6.90 -7.38 32.90
N VAL A 229 8.15 -7.05 32.59
CA VAL A 229 9.31 -7.75 33.14
C VAL A 229 9.27 -7.70 34.68
N SER A 230 9.44 -8.84 35.34
CA SER A 230 9.11 -8.99 36.76
C SER A 230 10.11 -8.26 37.65
N CYS A 231 11.39 -8.25 37.27
CA CYS A 231 12.41 -7.51 38.00
C CYS A 231 12.24 -5.99 37.94
N THR A 232 11.73 -5.43 36.83
CA THR A 232 11.52 -3.98 36.67
C THR A 232 10.22 -3.49 37.28
N GLN A 233 9.18 -4.32 37.31
CA GLN A 233 7.91 -3.99 37.97
C GLN A 233 8.06 -3.88 39.50
N ARG A 234 8.98 -4.66 40.10
CA ARG A 234 9.26 -4.66 41.55
C ARG A 234 9.94 -3.38 42.06
N LEU A 235 10.39 -2.49 41.18
CA LEU A 235 11.11 -1.28 41.56
C LEU A 235 10.17 -0.23 42.16
N PRO A 236 10.56 0.45 43.25
CA PRO A 236 9.70 1.42 43.92
C PRO A 236 9.51 2.69 43.07
N ALA A 237 10.59 3.29 42.57
CA ALA A 237 10.53 4.55 41.83
C ALA A 237 10.79 4.36 40.33
N LEU A 238 10.26 5.28 39.52
CA LEU A 238 10.49 5.27 38.07
C LEU A 238 11.93 5.64 37.70
N GLY A 239 12.58 6.47 38.53
CA GLY A 239 13.98 6.83 38.38
C GLY A 239 14.94 5.64 38.51
N ASP A 240 14.54 4.60 39.25
CA ASP A 240 15.35 3.40 39.45
C ASP A 240 15.56 2.61 38.16
N LEU A 241 14.73 2.85 37.13
CA LEU A 241 14.91 2.24 35.82
C LEU A 241 16.19 2.72 35.11
N PHE A 242 16.73 3.89 35.49
CA PHE A 242 17.99 4.41 34.96
C PHE A 242 19.20 4.05 35.81
N SER A 243 19.01 3.77 37.10
CA SER A 243 20.12 3.39 37.98
C SER A 243 20.54 1.93 37.78
N ILE A 244 19.66 1.12 37.19
CA ILE A 244 19.90 -0.30 36.98
C ILE A 244 20.80 -0.56 35.76
N SER A 245 21.84 -1.36 35.94
CA SER A 245 22.58 -1.98 34.84
C SER A 245 21.80 -3.21 34.33
N ALA A 246 21.05 -2.99 33.25
CA ALA A 246 20.34 -4.05 32.56
C ALA A 246 20.38 -3.86 31.05
N TYR A 247 20.30 -4.98 30.33
CA TYR A 247 20.21 -5.00 28.89
C TYR A 247 19.19 -6.02 28.40
N VAL A 248 18.62 -5.74 27.24
CA VAL A 248 17.70 -6.62 26.52
C VAL A 248 18.42 -7.20 25.31
N TYR A 249 18.64 -8.49 25.31
CA TYR A 249 19.00 -9.22 24.10
C TYR A 249 17.72 -9.54 23.32
N ALA A 250 17.62 -9.05 22.08
CA ALA A 250 16.49 -9.31 21.20
C ALA A 250 16.98 -10.00 19.93
N GLN A 251 16.19 -10.99 19.47
CA GLN A 251 16.46 -11.67 18.21
C GLN A 251 16.52 -10.72 17.00
N LYS A 252 16.84 -11.23 15.81
CA LYS A 252 16.69 -10.42 14.58
C LYS A 252 15.21 -10.07 14.35
N PRO A 253 14.88 -8.89 13.77
CA PRO A 253 13.51 -8.59 13.36
C PRO A 253 12.96 -9.68 12.43
N GLN A 254 11.78 -10.21 12.74
CA GLN A 254 11.08 -11.23 11.96
C GLN A 254 9.67 -10.76 11.60
N LEU A 255 9.13 -11.30 10.51
CA LEU A 255 7.77 -10.99 10.01
C LEU A 255 6.67 -11.56 10.91
N ASP A 256 6.94 -12.71 11.54
CA ASP A 256 5.97 -13.37 12.40
C ASP A 256 5.64 -12.50 13.63
N ILE A 257 4.34 -12.26 13.82
CA ILE A 257 3.80 -11.43 14.90
C ILE A 257 3.58 -12.22 16.18
N HIS A 258 3.55 -13.56 16.10
CA HIS A 258 3.23 -14.46 17.22
C HIS A 258 4.45 -15.03 17.95
N SER A 259 5.64 -14.95 17.35
CA SER A 259 6.89 -15.36 17.99
C SER A 259 7.74 -14.17 18.41
N PHE A 260 8.37 -14.25 19.58
CA PHE A 260 9.44 -13.35 19.99
C PHE A 260 10.30 -14.07 21.01
N GLU A 261 11.61 -14.11 20.74
CA GLU A 261 12.61 -14.63 21.66
C GLU A 261 13.56 -13.50 22.04
N GLY A 262 13.73 -13.32 23.34
CA GLY A 262 14.70 -12.39 23.90
C GLY A 262 15.05 -12.75 25.34
N THR A 263 16.02 -12.05 25.89
CA THR A 263 16.46 -12.23 27.28
C THR A 263 16.68 -10.87 27.89
N PHE A 264 16.06 -10.63 29.04
CA PHE A 264 16.35 -9.49 29.90
C PHE A 264 17.38 -9.92 30.93
N THR A 265 18.52 -9.24 30.98
CA THR A 265 19.57 -9.50 31.97
C THR A 265 19.79 -8.27 32.82
N ARG A 266 19.78 -8.44 34.14
CA ARG A 266 20.13 -7.42 35.13
C ARG A 266 21.41 -7.82 35.85
N GLU A 267 22.43 -6.97 35.76
CA GLU A 267 23.78 -7.23 36.30
C GLU A 267 23.96 -6.70 37.73
N ASP A 268 23.12 -5.76 38.22
CA ASP A 268 23.32 -5.18 39.58
C ASP A 268 23.00 -6.14 40.74
N SER A 269 22.43 -7.30 40.47
CA SER A 269 22.07 -8.27 41.51
C SER A 269 23.08 -9.41 41.47
N ASP A 270 23.56 -9.84 42.64
CA ASP A 270 24.39 -11.03 42.79
C ASP A 270 23.52 -12.18 43.34
N PRO A 271 23.25 -13.25 42.57
CA PRO A 271 23.63 -13.51 41.18
C PRO A 271 22.82 -12.71 40.14
N PRO A 272 23.36 -12.53 38.92
CA PRO A 272 22.69 -11.78 37.85
C PRO A 272 21.34 -12.42 37.52
N ILE A 273 20.32 -11.57 37.40
CA ILE A 273 18.95 -12.02 37.12
C ILE A 273 18.78 -12.10 35.61
N HIS A 274 18.51 -13.30 35.11
CA HIS A 274 18.17 -13.56 33.72
C HIS A 274 16.69 -13.93 33.61
N GLU A 275 15.90 -13.10 32.94
CA GLU A 275 14.48 -13.36 32.65
C GLU A 275 14.32 -13.59 31.13
N SER A 276 13.74 -14.72 30.73
CA SER A 276 13.39 -14.97 29.32
C SER A 276 12.20 -14.11 28.92
N LEU A 277 12.31 -13.43 27.77
CA LEU A 277 11.23 -12.61 27.22
C LEU A 277 10.47 -13.41 26.15
N SER A 278 9.16 -13.48 26.32
CA SER A 278 8.24 -14.08 25.34
C SER A 278 7.43 -12.99 24.63
N ILE A 279 6.50 -13.40 23.76
CA ILE A 279 5.54 -12.49 23.14
C ILE A 279 4.71 -11.71 24.17
N GLU A 280 4.44 -12.25 25.34
CA GLU A 280 3.62 -11.58 26.37
C GLU A 280 4.31 -10.34 26.95
N ASN A 281 5.63 -10.28 26.88
CA ASN A 281 6.44 -9.17 27.36
C ASN A 281 6.69 -8.08 26.30
N THR A 282 6.03 -8.17 25.14
CA THR A 282 6.29 -7.28 24.00
C THR A 282 5.06 -6.53 23.54
N LEU A 283 5.32 -5.35 22.99
CA LEU A 283 4.33 -4.37 22.58
C LEU A 283 4.64 -3.94 21.15
N TRP A 284 3.78 -4.33 20.21
CA TRP A 284 3.99 -4.06 18.79
C TRP A 284 3.52 -2.67 18.38
N ALA A 285 4.24 -2.07 17.43
CA ALA A 285 3.89 -0.79 16.83
C ALA A 285 2.45 -0.81 16.29
N SER A 286 1.76 0.31 16.42
CA SER A 286 0.35 0.51 16.03
C SER A 286 -0.72 -0.20 16.86
N THR A 287 -0.36 -1.03 17.84
CA THR A 287 -1.33 -1.57 18.83
C THR A 287 -1.78 -0.48 19.81
N VAL A 288 -2.98 -0.62 20.38
CA VAL A 288 -3.57 0.38 21.27
C VAL A 288 -3.53 -0.10 22.72
N VAL A 289 -3.04 0.74 23.62
CA VAL A 289 -3.04 0.45 25.07
C VAL A 289 -4.45 0.65 25.64
N ALA A 290 -5.02 -0.37 26.29
CA ALA A 290 -6.40 -0.37 26.77
C ALA A 290 -6.55 0.13 28.21
N SER A 291 -5.57 -0.18 29.07
CA SER A 291 -5.62 0.08 30.51
C SER A 291 -4.26 0.54 31.01
N GLY A 292 -4.28 1.44 32.00
CA GLY A 292 -3.08 1.94 32.66
C GLY A 292 -2.16 2.79 31.78
N THR A 293 -0.98 3.07 32.33
CA THR A 293 0.16 3.60 31.59
C THR A 293 1.19 2.49 31.41
N VAL A 294 1.83 2.50 30.25
CA VAL A 294 2.79 1.48 29.85
C VAL A 294 4.14 2.14 29.62
N ILE A 295 5.18 1.54 30.17
CA ILE A 295 6.56 1.99 30.02
C ILE A 295 7.33 0.86 29.38
N GLY A 296 7.92 1.14 28.23
CA GLY A 296 8.69 0.15 27.48
C GLY A 296 9.97 0.72 26.90
N VAL A 297 10.93 -0.18 26.68
CA VAL A 297 12.17 0.12 25.97
C VAL A 297 12.01 -0.23 24.50
N VAL A 298 12.33 0.72 23.63
CA VAL A 298 12.22 0.54 22.18
C VAL A 298 13.33 -0.38 21.66
N ILE A 299 12.95 -1.40 20.88
CA ILE A 299 13.89 -2.41 20.35
C ILE A 299 14.04 -2.30 18.83
N TYR A 300 12.90 -2.19 18.12
CA TYR A 300 12.89 -2.03 16.66
C TYR A 300 12.17 -0.75 16.29
N THR A 301 12.71 -0.03 15.32
CA THR A 301 12.23 1.28 14.87
C THR A 301 11.98 1.31 13.36
N GLY A 302 11.00 2.10 12.95
CA GLY A 302 10.73 2.39 11.54
C GLY A 302 10.53 1.13 10.69
N LYS A 303 11.45 0.92 9.74
CA LYS A 303 11.39 -0.18 8.76
C LYS A 303 11.55 -1.57 9.36
N GLU A 304 12.08 -1.67 10.58
CA GLU A 304 12.31 -2.94 11.27
C GLU A 304 11.14 -3.34 12.17
N THR A 305 10.11 -2.49 12.30
CA THR A 305 8.90 -2.85 13.06
C THR A 305 8.07 -3.88 12.31
N ARG A 306 7.44 -4.80 13.03
CA ARG A 306 6.65 -5.89 12.43
C ARG A 306 5.50 -5.38 11.56
N SER A 307 4.84 -4.30 11.99
CA SER A 307 3.75 -3.67 11.22
C SER A 307 4.21 -3.15 9.86
N VAL A 308 5.42 -2.56 9.80
CA VAL A 308 5.99 -2.06 8.54
C VAL A 308 6.55 -3.20 7.69
N MET A 309 7.15 -4.22 8.30
CA MET A 309 7.62 -5.40 7.57
C MET A 309 6.47 -6.20 6.92
N ASN A 310 5.30 -6.24 7.57
CA ASN A 310 4.08 -6.83 7.00
C ASN A 310 3.36 -5.91 6.01
N THR A 311 3.85 -4.68 5.81
CA THR A 311 3.33 -3.76 4.81
C THR A 311 4.10 -3.90 3.50
N SER A 312 3.38 -4.09 2.38
CA SER A 312 4.00 -4.13 1.06
C SER A 312 4.47 -2.74 0.60
N ASN A 313 5.58 -2.70 -0.14
CA ASN A 313 6.09 -1.45 -0.73
C ASN A 313 5.04 -0.84 -1.67
N PRO A 314 4.88 0.50 -1.68
CA PRO A 314 3.90 1.17 -2.52
C PRO A 314 4.24 0.96 -4.00
N LYS A 315 3.32 0.32 -4.76
CA LYS A 315 3.46 0.08 -6.21
C LYS A 315 2.52 0.98 -7.00
N ASN A 316 2.88 1.24 -8.26
CA ASN A 316 1.97 1.87 -9.21
C ASN A 316 0.91 0.86 -9.65
N LYS A 317 -0.35 1.12 -9.26
CA LYS A 317 -1.50 0.35 -9.74
C LYS A 317 -1.90 0.85 -11.13
N VAL A 318 -2.00 -0.08 -12.08
CA VAL A 318 -2.40 0.16 -13.47
C VAL A 318 -3.77 -0.49 -13.69
N GLY A 319 -4.70 0.22 -14.34
CA GLY A 319 -6.02 -0.31 -14.66
C GLY A 319 -5.97 -1.35 -15.79
N LEU A 320 -6.92 -2.28 -15.80
CA LEU A 320 -7.13 -3.21 -16.91
C LEU A 320 -7.48 -2.45 -18.19
N LEU A 321 -8.27 -1.38 -18.08
CA LEU A 321 -8.62 -0.52 -19.21
C LEU A 321 -7.37 0.07 -19.90
N ASP A 322 -6.36 0.48 -19.13
CA ASP A 322 -5.10 0.99 -19.68
C ASP A 322 -4.35 -0.10 -20.47
N LEU A 323 -4.43 -1.36 -20.02
CA LEU A 323 -3.84 -2.50 -20.72
C LEU A 323 -4.60 -2.85 -22.00
N GLU A 324 -5.92 -2.82 -21.98
CA GLU A 324 -6.79 -3.04 -23.15
C GLU A 324 -6.51 -1.99 -24.23
N LEU A 325 -6.48 -0.72 -23.86
CA LEU A 325 -6.17 0.38 -24.77
C LEU A 325 -4.77 0.25 -25.37
N ASN A 326 -3.80 -0.18 -24.58
CA ASN A 326 -2.45 -0.44 -25.05
C ASN A 326 -2.41 -1.60 -26.06
N GLN A 327 -3.27 -2.62 -25.92
CA GLN A 327 -3.40 -3.70 -26.91
C GLN A 327 -4.06 -3.22 -28.19
N LEU A 328 -5.16 -2.46 -28.09
CA LEU A 328 -5.84 -1.88 -29.25
C LEU A 328 -4.91 -0.94 -30.03
N THR A 329 -4.13 -0.11 -29.34
CA THR A 329 -3.15 0.80 -29.95
C THR A 329 -2.09 0.02 -30.75
N LYS A 330 -1.62 -1.12 -30.22
CA LYS A 330 -0.68 -1.98 -30.96
C LYS A 330 -1.32 -2.56 -32.22
N ALA A 331 -2.57 -3.00 -32.15
CA ALA A 331 -3.30 -3.49 -33.32
C ALA A 331 -3.48 -2.40 -34.39
N LEU A 332 -3.88 -1.19 -33.97
CA LEU A 332 -4.00 -0.02 -34.86
C LEU A 332 -2.66 0.37 -35.48
N PHE A 333 -1.57 0.31 -34.72
CA PHE A 333 -0.23 0.57 -35.24
C PHE A 333 0.18 -0.44 -36.32
N LEU A 334 -0.10 -1.74 -36.11
CA LEU A 334 0.15 -2.76 -37.14
C LEU A 334 -0.67 -2.51 -38.40
N ALA A 335 -1.95 -2.14 -38.26
CA ALA A 335 -2.80 -1.78 -39.38
C ALA A 335 -2.25 -0.55 -40.12
N LEU A 336 -1.71 0.44 -39.40
CA LEU A 336 -1.06 1.61 -39.96
C LEU A 336 0.14 1.24 -40.83
N VAL A 337 1.00 0.35 -40.32
CA VAL A 337 2.18 -0.14 -41.04
C VAL A 337 1.73 -0.87 -42.31
N ALA A 338 0.73 -1.75 -42.21
CA ALA A 338 0.18 -2.46 -43.38
C ALA A 338 -0.36 -1.49 -44.43
N LEU A 339 -1.17 -0.50 -44.03
CA LEU A 339 -1.71 0.52 -44.94
C LEU A 339 -0.58 1.35 -45.59
N SER A 340 0.44 1.72 -44.82
CA SER A 340 1.59 2.47 -45.36
C SER A 340 2.37 1.66 -46.40
N VAL A 341 2.53 0.35 -46.19
CA VAL A 341 3.17 -0.55 -47.17
C VAL A 341 2.34 -0.64 -48.45
N VAL A 342 1.01 -0.80 -48.33
CA VAL A 342 0.11 -0.83 -49.49
C VAL A 342 0.25 0.45 -50.31
N MET A 343 0.25 1.62 -49.67
CA MET A 343 0.42 2.90 -50.38
C MET A 343 1.76 3.01 -51.12
N VAL A 344 2.86 2.54 -50.51
CA VAL A 344 4.19 2.51 -51.17
C VAL A 344 4.20 1.55 -52.36
N THR A 345 3.56 0.39 -52.23
CA THR A 345 3.47 -0.59 -53.35
C THR A 345 2.69 -0.04 -54.52
N LEU A 346 1.57 0.67 -54.27
CA LEU A 346 0.76 1.32 -55.31
C LEU A 346 1.50 2.47 -55.99
N GLN A 347 2.37 3.18 -55.26
CA GLN A 347 3.21 4.24 -55.81
C GLN A 347 4.40 3.69 -56.64
N GLY A 348 4.64 2.38 -56.65
CA GLY A 348 5.61 1.74 -57.54
C GLY A 348 7.08 1.82 -57.11
N PHE A 349 7.39 1.80 -55.80
CA PHE A 349 8.76 1.80 -55.24
C PHE A 349 9.73 2.84 -55.85
N VAL A 350 9.20 3.97 -56.34
CA VAL A 350 10.01 4.99 -57.01
C VAL A 350 10.77 5.83 -55.98
N GLY A 351 12.09 5.94 -56.14
CA GLY A 351 12.97 6.73 -55.28
C GLY A 351 13.28 6.06 -53.92
N PRO A 352 13.64 6.84 -52.88
CA PRO A 352 13.90 6.31 -51.54
C PRO A 352 12.60 5.85 -50.87
N TRP A 353 12.14 4.66 -51.23
CA TRP A 353 10.87 4.03 -50.81
C TRP A 353 10.66 4.05 -49.29
N TYR A 354 11.74 3.92 -48.51
CA TYR A 354 11.71 3.97 -47.05
C TYR A 354 11.27 5.33 -46.52
N ARG A 355 11.65 6.44 -47.17
CA ARG A 355 11.21 7.80 -46.77
C ARG A 355 9.73 7.99 -47.04
N ASN A 356 9.25 7.49 -48.18
CA ASN A 356 7.83 7.53 -48.52
C ASN A 356 7.01 6.67 -47.55
N LEU A 357 7.52 5.51 -47.14
CA LEU A 357 6.90 4.65 -46.12
C LEU A 357 6.71 5.39 -44.79
N PHE A 358 7.76 6.01 -44.26
CA PHE A 358 7.67 6.78 -43.01
C PHE A 358 6.74 7.99 -43.15
N ARG A 359 6.73 8.66 -44.32
CA ARG A 359 5.81 9.77 -44.58
C ARG A 359 4.35 9.34 -44.58
N PHE A 360 4.02 8.20 -45.19
CA PHE A 360 2.66 7.65 -45.14
C PHE A 360 2.28 7.20 -43.72
N LEU A 361 3.20 6.57 -42.98
CA LEU A 361 2.97 6.19 -41.57
C LEU A 361 2.65 7.43 -40.71
N LEU A 362 3.40 8.52 -40.89
CA LEU A 362 3.14 9.78 -40.19
C LEU A 362 1.86 10.47 -40.64
N LEU A 363 1.51 10.40 -41.93
CA LEU A 363 0.24 10.96 -42.43
C LEU A 363 -0.96 10.24 -41.81
N PHE A 364 -0.88 8.90 -41.67
CA PHE A 364 -1.93 8.11 -41.05
C PHE A 364 -1.87 8.11 -39.51
N SER A 365 -0.86 8.75 -38.90
CA SER A 365 -0.67 8.73 -37.45
C SER A 365 -1.83 9.32 -36.65
N TYR A 366 -2.62 10.20 -37.28
CA TYR A 366 -3.84 10.80 -36.74
C TYR A 366 -4.97 9.79 -36.49
N ILE A 367 -4.89 8.55 -37.02
CA ILE A 367 -5.85 7.48 -36.72
C ILE A 367 -5.85 7.11 -35.24
N ILE A 368 -4.71 7.26 -34.54
CA ILE A 368 -4.60 7.02 -33.10
C ILE A 368 -4.75 8.37 -32.39
N PRO A 369 -5.94 8.72 -31.86
CA PRO A 369 -6.19 10.04 -31.31
C PRO A 369 -5.48 10.22 -29.97
N ILE A 370 -4.62 11.24 -29.87
CA ILE A 370 -3.96 11.60 -28.60
C ILE A 370 -4.97 12.06 -27.53
N SER A 371 -6.10 12.62 -27.97
CA SER A 371 -7.20 13.04 -27.09
C SER A 371 -7.81 11.88 -26.29
N LEU A 372 -7.72 10.63 -26.78
CA LEU A 372 -8.17 9.46 -26.03
C LEU A 372 -7.44 9.36 -24.69
N ARG A 373 -6.13 9.59 -24.67
CA ARG A 373 -5.34 9.53 -23.43
C ARG A 373 -5.73 10.65 -22.46
N VAL A 374 -5.85 11.87 -22.96
CA VAL A 374 -6.25 13.04 -22.15
C VAL A 374 -7.62 12.82 -21.51
N ASN A 375 -8.61 12.38 -22.29
CA ASN A 375 -9.98 12.18 -21.83
C ASN A 375 -10.05 11.12 -20.74
N LEU A 376 -9.26 10.05 -20.86
CA LEU A 376 -9.18 9.02 -19.83
C LEU A 376 -8.51 9.52 -18.56
N ASP A 377 -7.36 10.20 -18.67
CA ASP A 377 -6.66 10.69 -17.48
C ASP A 377 -7.47 11.76 -16.74
N MET A 378 -8.17 12.64 -17.47
CA MET A 378 -9.07 13.65 -16.90
C MET A 378 -10.33 13.01 -16.32
N GLY A 379 -10.93 12.04 -17.04
CA GLY A 379 -12.11 11.31 -16.58
C GLY A 379 -11.84 10.60 -15.25
N LYS A 380 -10.72 9.89 -15.13
CA LYS A 380 -10.31 9.22 -13.87
C LYS A 380 -10.16 10.21 -12.72
N ALA A 381 -9.55 11.37 -12.97
CA ALA A 381 -9.41 12.41 -11.95
C ALA A 381 -10.78 12.99 -11.53
N ALA A 382 -11.66 13.25 -12.49
CA ALA A 382 -13.00 13.76 -12.24
C ALA A 382 -13.85 12.75 -11.44
N TYR A 383 -13.86 11.48 -11.82
CA TYR A 383 -14.57 10.43 -11.07
C TYR A 383 -14.01 10.26 -9.66
N GLY A 384 -12.68 10.28 -9.50
CA GLY A 384 -12.06 10.25 -8.18
C GLY A 384 -12.48 11.44 -7.31
N TRP A 385 -12.64 12.63 -7.88
CA TRP A 385 -13.14 13.81 -7.16
C TRP A 385 -14.63 13.70 -6.82
N MET A 386 -15.46 13.23 -7.74
CA MET A 386 -16.89 13.00 -7.49
C MET A 386 -17.12 12.02 -6.35
N ILE A 387 -16.36 10.92 -6.30
CA ILE A 387 -16.43 9.91 -5.22
C ILE A 387 -16.11 10.53 -3.85
N MET A 388 -15.14 11.46 -3.78
CA MET A 388 -14.79 12.12 -2.50
C MET A 388 -15.83 13.13 -2.03
N LYS A 389 -16.67 13.66 -2.94
CA LYS A 389 -17.68 14.68 -2.64
C LYS A 389 -19.10 14.09 -2.53
N ASP A 390 -19.25 12.77 -2.64
CA ASP A 390 -20.55 12.11 -2.54
C ASP A 390 -21.13 12.26 -1.12
N GLU A 391 -22.32 12.84 -1.02
CA GLU A 391 -23.04 13.05 0.23
C GLU A 391 -23.60 11.74 0.80
N ASN A 392 -23.84 10.74 -0.05
CA ASN A 392 -24.39 9.44 0.38
C ASN A 392 -23.34 8.57 1.08
N ILE A 393 -22.04 8.82 0.84
CA ILE A 393 -20.94 8.04 1.42
C ILE A 393 -19.93 8.99 2.09
N PRO A 394 -20.33 9.64 3.21
CA PRO A 394 -19.50 10.64 3.86
C PRO A 394 -18.20 10.03 4.40
N GLY A 395 -17.11 10.77 4.26
CA GLY A 395 -15.78 10.35 4.74
C GLY A 395 -15.01 9.44 3.78
N THR A 396 -15.49 9.25 2.55
CA THR A 396 -14.77 8.49 1.52
C THR A 396 -13.54 9.26 1.04
N VAL A 397 -12.36 8.64 1.16
CA VAL A 397 -11.10 9.23 0.71
C VAL A 397 -10.47 8.35 -0.36
N VAL A 398 -10.43 8.87 -1.59
CA VAL A 398 -9.73 8.22 -2.70
C VAL A 398 -8.23 8.36 -2.49
N ARG A 399 -7.53 7.22 -2.35
CA ARG A 399 -6.07 7.18 -2.10
C ARG A 399 -5.21 7.04 -3.35
N THR A 400 -5.85 6.67 -4.46
CA THR A 400 -5.23 6.42 -5.75
C THR A 400 -6.20 6.87 -6.84
N SER A 401 -5.82 7.86 -7.63
CA SER A 401 -6.67 8.43 -8.68
C SER A 401 -6.62 7.66 -10.02
N THR A 402 -5.83 6.57 -10.10
CA THR A 402 -5.53 5.88 -11.37
C THR A 402 -6.48 4.75 -11.75
N ILE A 403 -7.35 4.28 -10.83
CA ILE A 403 -8.18 3.08 -11.03
C ILE A 403 -9.66 3.22 -10.59
N PRO A 404 -10.32 4.39 -10.71
CA PRO A 404 -11.75 4.49 -10.34
C PRO A 404 -12.66 3.56 -11.16
N GLU A 405 -12.31 3.28 -12.41
CA GLU A 405 -13.07 2.41 -13.31
C GLU A 405 -13.07 0.93 -12.91
N GLU A 406 -12.05 0.48 -12.18
CA GLU A 406 -11.93 -0.92 -11.75
C GLU A 406 -12.97 -1.29 -10.68
N LEU A 407 -13.52 -0.30 -9.97
CA LEU A 407 -14.57 -0.53 -8.97
C LEU A 407 -15.83 -1.17 -9.59
N GLY A 408 -16.13 -0.87 -10.85
CA GLY A 408 -17.24 -1.48 -11.60
C GLY A 408 -16.93 -2.86 -12.19
N ARG A 409 -15.67 -3.32 -12.09
CA ARG A 409 -15.19 -4.59 -12.67
C ARG A 409 -14.86 -5.65 -11.60
N LEU A 410 -15.20 -5.39 -10.33
CA LEU A 410 -14.94 -6.31 -9.23
C LEU A 410 -15.77 -7.59 -9.36
N VAL A 411 -15.10 -8.74 -9.44
CA VAL A 411 -15.74 -10.07 -9.45
C VAL A 411 -15.71 -10.71 -8.06
N TYR A 412 -14.62 -10.50 -7.32
CA TYR A 412 -14.41 -11.05 -6.00
C TYR A 412 -14.22 -9.92 -5.00
N LEU A 413 -14.97 -9.96 -3.91
CA LEU A 413 -14.79 -9.07 -2.77
C LEU A 413 -14.22 -9.90 -1.62
N LEU A 414 -12.94 -9.69 -1.32
CA LEU A 414 -12.31 -10.25 -0.13
C LEU A 414 -12.58 -9.29 1.03
N THR A 415 -13.39 -9.72 1.97
CA THR A 415 -13.67 -8.97 3.21
C THR A 415 -12.81 -9.52 4.34
N ASP A 416 -12.19 -8.62 5.09
CA ASP A 416 -11.48 -8.98 6.31
C ASP A 416 -12.51 -9.15 7.45
N LYS A 417 -12.44 -10.28 8.15
CA LYS A 417 -13.40 -10.63 9.21
C LYS A 417 -13.03 -9.91 10.50
N THR A 418 -13.26 -8.61 10.55
CA THR A 418 -13.43 -7.95 11.85
C THR A 418 -14.83 -8.27 12.36
N PRO A 419 -15.01 -8.72 13.62
CA PRO A 419 -16.30 -9.17 14.16
C PRO A 419 -17.40 -8.11 14.11
N SER A 420 -17.04 -6.83 14.08
CA SER A 420 -17.97 -5.71 13.83
C SER A 420 -18.65 -5.77 12.45
N PHE A 421 -17.95 -6.25 11.42
CA PHE A 421 -18.51 -6.43 10.07
C PHE A 421 -19.47 -7.62 10.03
N LEU A 422 -19.15 -8.72 10.72
CA LEU A 422 -20.03 -9.89 10.83
C LEU A 422 -21.34 -9.52 11.54
N PHE A 423 -21.26 -8.76 12.65
CA PHE A 423 -22.43 -8.34 13.42
C PHE A 423 -23.37 -7.45 12.59
N LEU A 424 -22.83 -6.45 11.89
CA LEU A 424 -23.60 -5.57 11.00
C LEU A 424 -24.13 -6.31 9.76
N PHE A 425 -23.38 -7.26 9.20
CA PHE A 425 -23.80 -8.02 8.02
C PHE A 425 -24.92 -9.01 8.36
N PHE A 426 -24.86 -9.69 9.51
CA PHE A 426 -25.94 -10.56 9.99
C PHE A 426 -27.20 -9.75 10.36
N GLN A 427 -27.04 -8.57 10.98
CA GLN A 427 -28.17 -7.72 11.33
C GLN A 427 -28.87 -7.15 10.08
N ASN A 428 -28.09 -6.81 9.04
CA ASN A 428 -28.64 -6.41 7.74
C ASN A 428 -29.25 -7.58 6.94
N LEU A 429 -28.71 -8.80 7.02
CA LEU A 429 -29.29 -10.00 6.39
C LEU A 429 -30.63 -10.40 7.02
N ILE A 430 -30.75 -10.31 8.35
CA ILE A 430 -32.01 -10.57 9.07
C ILE A 430 -33.05 -9.47 8.77
N SER A 431 -32.62 -8.22 8.62
CA SER A 431 -33.51 -7.11 8.26
C SER A 431 -33.95 -7.16 6.78
N THR A 432 -33.06 -7.57 5.87
CA THR A 432 -33.37 -7.69 4.44
C THR A 432 -34.18 -8.95 4.10
N SER A 433 -34.02 -10.06 4.81
CA SER A 433 -34.86 -11.26 4.59
C SER A 433 -36.32 -11.03 5.01
N GLN A 434 -36.57 -10.32 6.12
CA GLN A 434 -37.93 -9.90 6.51
C GLN A 434 -38.50 -8.80 5.59
N GLN A 435 -37.66 -7.93 5.02
CA GLN A 435 -38.12 -6.90 4.09
C GLN A 435 -38.38 -7.44 2.67
N LEU A 436 -37.66 -8.48 2.21
CA LEU A 436 -37.86 -9.06 0.88
C LEU A 436 -39.22 -9.77 0.75
N GLU A 437 -39.65 -10.45 1.82
CA GLU A 437 -40.98 -11.09 1.88
C GLU A 437 -42.12 -10.07 1.89
N PHE A 438 -41.87 -8.87 2.45
CA PHE A 438 -42.83 -7.78 2.49
C PHE A 438 -42.84 -6.94 1.19
N LEU A 439 -41.70 -6.83 0.50
CA LEU A 439 -41.53 -6.09 -0.76
C LEU A 439 -42.08 -6.82 -1.98
N LEU A 440 -42.10 -8.16 -1.99
CA LEU A 440 -42.73 -8.95 -3.07
C LEU A 440 -44.27 -8.84 -3.11
N ARG A 441 -44.90 -8.18 -2.12
CA ARG A 441 -46.36 -8.00 -2.02
C ARG A 441 -46.89 -6.60 -2.34
N MET A 442 -46.06 -5.61 -2.67
CA MET A 442 -46.55 -4.24 -2.90
C MET A 442 -46.28 -3.67 -4.30
N SER A 443 -47.30 -2.98 -4.82
CA SER A 443 -47.35 -2.41 -6.17
C SER A 443 -46.40 -1.21 -6.37
N PRO A 444 -46.03 -0.88 -7.63
CA PRO A 444 -44.83 -0.11 -7.96
C PRO A 444 -44.78 1.34 -7.45
N ARG A 445 -45.91 1.91 -6.99
CA ARG A 445 -45.97 3.31 -6.55
C ARG A 445 -45.57 3.55 -5.10
N ARG A 446 -45.35 2.50 -4.28
CA ARG A 446 -44.91 2.62 -2.88
C ARG A 446 -43.41 2.41 -2.67
N LEU A 447 -42.67 1.95 -3.69
CA LEU A 447 -41.21 1.73 -3.61
C LEU A 447 -40.43 3.03 -3.37
N THR A 448 -40.90 4.15 -3.93
CA THR A 448 -40.19 5.44 -3.90
C THR A 448 -40.19 6.10 -2.51
N ALA A 449 -41.10 5.72 -1.62
CA ALA A 449 -41.17 6.27 -0.27
C ALA A 449 -40.33 5.48 0.76
N ALA A 450 -40.06 4.19 0.52
CA ALA A 450 -39.34 3.33 1.45
C ALA A 450 -37.81 3.57 1.43
N VAL A 451 -37.24 3.87 0.25
CA VAL A 451 -35.80 4.16 0.10
C VAL A 451 -35.39 5.43 0.87
N LYS A 452 -36.32 6.37 1.07
CA LYS A 452 -36.06 7.65 1.73
C LYS A 452 -35.92 7.56 3.27
N ARG A 453 -36.27 6.43 3.89
CA ARG A 453 -36.20 6.26 5.37
C ARG A 453 -34.97 5.49 5.87
N SER A 454 -34.19 4.84 5.00
CA SER A 454 -33.01 4.05 5.42
C SER A 454 -31.74 4.89 5.63
N SER A 455 -31.78 6.20 5.35
CA SER A 455 -30.60 7.09 5.39
C SER A 455 -30.25 7.64 6.79
N TYR A 456 -30.98 7.24 7.84
CA TYR A 456 -30.79 7.72 9.20
C TYR A 456 -30.36 6.58 10.15
N SER A 457 -29.12 6.08 10.03
CA SER A 457 -28.41 5.46 11.16
C SER A 457 -26.96 5.16 10.81
N GLY A 458 -26.02 5.73 11.59
CA GLY A 458 -24.69 5.13 11.80
C GLY A 458 -23.54 5.69 10.97
N THR A 459 -22.91 6.76 11.46
CA THR A 459 -21.55 7.18 11.10
C THR A 459 -20.52 6.17 11.64
N LEU A 460 -20.00 5.30 10.76
CA LEU A 460 -18.78 4.53 11.03
C LEU A 460 -17.79 4.67 9.87
N SER A 461 -16.66 5.33 10.15
CA SER A 461 -15.55 5.53 9.21
C SER A 461 -14.93 4.17 8.87
N THR A 462 -15.36 3.59 7.75
CA THR A 462 -14.91 2.28 7.29
C THR A 462 -13.76 2.48 6.31
N ARG A 463 -12.53 2.07 6.68
CA ARG A 463 -11.38 2.05 5.77
C ARG A 463 -11.43 0.79 4.92
N MET A 464 -12.15 0.85 3.80
CA MET A 464 -12.13 -0.22 2.80
C MET A 464 -10.78 -0.20 2.06
N LYS A 465 -9.99 -1.27 2.17
CA LYS A 465 -8.82 -1.52 1.32
C LYS A 465 -9.26 -2.45 0.19
N VAL A 466 -9.47 -1.89 -1.00
CA VAL A 466 -9.71 -2.67 -2.22
C VAL A 466 -8.36 -3.06 -2.80
N TYR A 467 -8.11 -4.37 -2.92
CA TYR A 467 -6.86 -4.90 -3.48
C TYR A 467 -6.87 -4.85 -5.00
#